data_AF-A0A914FDY7-F1
#
_entry.id   AF-A0A914FDY7-F1
#
_cell.length_a   1.000
_cell.length_b   1.000
_cell.length_c   1.000
_cell.angle_alpha   90.00
_cell.angle_beta   90.00
_cell.angle_gamma   90.00
#
_symmetry.space_group_name_H-M   'P 1'
#
loop_
_entity.id
_entity.type
_entity.pdbx_description
1 polymer ?
#
loop_
_entity_poly.entity_id
_entity_poly.type
_entity_poly.pdbx_seq_one_letter_code
_entity_poly.pdbx_strand_id
1 'polypeptide(L)'
;MHLLFIVSIFVLFFAPTSAELLAKTQSIAVKGIITCDEQVPKNIKIQLWDVDRTDPDDLIVEGSLDENGEFFLQGSETEFSTIDPELRIIHKCGDEGVECFRQTIIDIPDDYITDGESPIKTFDAGNINLRVIPNTETSECYWSD
;
A
#
# COMPACT_ATOMS: atom_id res chain seq x y z
N MET A 1 56.24 5.85 8.71
CA MET A 1 55.24 6.13 9.75
C MET A 1 54.06 6.98 9.25
N HIS A 2 54.29 8.00 8.41
CA HIS A 2 53.20 8.81 7.83
C HIS A 2 52.39 8.13 6.72
N LEU A 3 53.00 7.28 5.87
CA LEU A 3 52.26 6.52 4.85
C LEU A 3 51.28 5.47 5.43
N LEU A 4 51.61 4.87 6.57
CA LEU A 4 50.74 3.89 7.25
C LEU A 4 49.49 4.57 7.84
N PHE A 5 49.61 5.82 8.29
CA PHE A 5 48.49 6.63 8.78
C PHE A 5 47.52 7.06 7.67
N ILE A 6 48.04 7.37 6.47
CA ILE A 6 47.22 7.78 5.32
C ILE A 6 46.41 6.58 4.78
N VAL A 7 47.00 5.39 4.73
CA VAL A 7 46.28 4.16 4.34
C VAL A 7 45.20 3.80 5.37
N SER A 8 45.46 3.99 6.67
CA SER A 8 44.47 3.73 7.74
C SER A 8 43.27 4.68 7.70
N ILE A 9 43.45 5.93 7.27
CA ILE A 9 42.35 6.92 7.13
C ILE A 9 41.52 6.65 5.87
N PHE A 10 42.14 6.15 4.79
CA PHE A 10 41.44 5.86 3.54
C PHE A 10 40.52 4.63 3.64
N VAL A 11 40.85 3.65 4.49
CA VAL A 11 40.03 2.45 4.73
C VAL A 11 38.77 2.76 5.55
N LEU A 12 38.81 3.76 6.45
CA LEU A 12 37.65 4.17 7.26
C LEU A 12 36.58 4.94 6.47
N PHE A 13 36.92 5.51 5.30
CA PHE A 13 35.99 6.26 4.45
C PHE A 13 35.27 5.39 3.40
N PHE A 14 35.69 4.13 3.23
CA PHE A 14 35.12 3.16 2.28
C PHE A 14 34.58 1.91 2.99
N ALA A 15 34.23 2.01 4.28
CA ALA A 15 33.38 0.97 4.87
C ALA A 15 31.99 1.13 4.22
N PRO A 16 31.50 0.17 3.42
CA PRO A 16 30.11 0.21 2.98
C PRO A 16 29.24 0.27 4.24
N THR A 17 28.45 1.33 4.35
CA THR A 17 27.51 1.50 5.45
C THR A 17 26.55 0.32 5.40
N SER A 18 26.71 -0.63 6.32
CA SER A 18 25.98 -1.90 6.40
C SER A 18 24.50 -1.75 6.75
N ALA A 19 23.90 -0.58 6.51
CA ALA A 19 22.51 -0.28 6.82
C ALA A 19 21.55 -1.15 6.00
N GLU A 20 21.91 -1.52 4.78
CA GLU A 20 21.12 -2.43 3.93
C GLU A 20 21.02 -3.85 4.50
N LEU A 21 21.86 -4.24 5.47
CA LEU A 21 21.85 -5.61 6.00
C LEU A 21 20.71 -5.87 6.99
N LEU A 22 19.97 -4.84 7.42
CA LEU A 22 18.91 -4.97 8.42
C LEU A 22 17.50 -4.81 7.86
N ALA A 23 17.34 -4.20 6.69
CA ALA A 23 16.04 -4.08 6.04
C ALA A 23 15.62 -5.42 5.44
N LYS A 24 14.31 -5.70 5.48
CA LYS A 24 13.71 -6.91 4.96
C LYS A 24 12.72 -6.52 3.88
N THR A 25 12.84 -7.17 2.72
CA THR A 25 11.79 -7.12 1.71
C THR A 25 10.62 -7.97 2.17
N GLN A 26 9.44 -7.38 2.17
CA GLN A 26 8.16 -8.01 2.52
C GLN A 26 7.17 -7.77 1.39
N SER A 27 6.25 -8.69 1.20
CA SER A 27 5.25 -8.63 0.13
C SER A 27 3.86 -8.93 0.65
N ILE A 28 2.88 -8.42 -0.10
CA ILE A 28 1.47 -8.57 0.19
C ILE A 28 0.68 -8.71 -1.12
N ALA A 29 -0.38 -9.51 -1.07
CA ALA A 29 -1.37 -9.58 -2.15
C ALA A 29 -2.79 -9.52 -1.58
N VAL A 30 -3.66 -8.81 -2.29
CA VAL A 30 -5.08 -8.68 -1.94
C VAL A 30 -5.96 -8.81 -3.18
N LYS A 31 -7.12 -9.42 -3.02
CA LYS A 31 -8.15 -9.54 -4.05
C LYS A 31 -9.53 -9.30 -3.49
N GLY A 32 -10.49 -9.05 -4.37
CA GLY A 32 -11.90 -8.97 -4.02
C GLY A 32 -12.77 -8.52 -5.19
N ILE A 33 -14.03 -8.25 -4.88
CA ILE A 33 -15.02 -7.72 -5.84
C ILE A 33 -15.59 -6.42 -5.28
N ILE A 34 -15.62 -5.37 -6.09
CA ILE A 34 -16.14 -4.05 -5.69
C ILE A 34 -17.39 -3.73 -6.49
N THR A 35 -18.44 -3.32 -5.76
CA THR A 35 -19.74 -2.94 -6.32
C THR A 35 -20.19 -1.59 -5.78
N CYS A 36 -21.00 -0.89 -6.56
CA CYS A 36 -21.82 0.23 -6.11
C CYS A 36 -23.27 -0.16 -6.39
N ASP A 37 -24.01 -0.52 -5.33
CA ASP A 37 -25.24 -1.32 -5.46
C ASP A 37 -25.01 -2.64 -6.21
N GLU A 38 -25.65 -2.76 -7.37
CA GLU A 38 -25.66 -3.92 -8.26
C GLU A 38 -24.76 -3.69 -9.49
N GLN A 39 -24.01 -2.58 -9.51
CA GLN A 39 -23.20 -2.17 -10.65
C GLN A 39 -21.70 -2.18 -10.32
N VAL A 40 -20.88 -2.44 -11.33
CA VAL A 40 -19.44 -2.21 -11.26
C VAL A 40 -19.19 -0.69 -11.28
N PRO A 41 -18.59 -0.12 -10.22
CA PRO A 41 -18.37 1.32 -10.15
C PRO A 41 -17.31 1.76 -11.17
N LYS A 42 -17.44 3.01 -11.63
CA LYS A 42 -16.52 3.64 -12.58
C LYS A 42 -15.78 4.78 -11.91
N ASN A 43 -14.60 5.12 -12.45
CA ASN A 43 -13.76 6.23 -11.98
C ASN A 43 -13.41 6.12 -10.49
N ILE A 44 -13.08 4.90 -10.03
CA ILE A 44 -12.55 4.65 -8.69
C ILE A 44 -11.04 4.44 -8.75
N LYS A 45 -10.34 4.65 -7.64
CA LYS A 45 -8.95 4.21 -7.44
C LYS A 45 -8.91 3.11 -6.40
N ILE A 46 -8.03 2.13 -6.63
CA ILE A 46 -7.81 1.01 -5.72
C ILE A 46 -6.32 0.95 -5.47
N GLN A 47 -5.94 1.14 -4.22
CA GLN A 47 -4.55 1.32 -3.85
C GLN A 47 -4.21 0.43 -2.66
N LEU A 48 -3.02 -0.12 -2.70
CA LEU A 48 -2.40 -0.82 -1.59
C LEU A 48 -1.29 0.08 -1.03
N TRP A 49 -1.38 0.37 0.25
CA TRP A 49 -0.48 1.28 0.95
C TRP A 49 0.24 0.55 2.07
N ASP A 50 1.45 1.02 2.36
CA ASP A 50 2.10 0.82 3.65
C ASP A 50 1.82 2.05 4.52
N VAL A 51 1.43 1.83 5.78
CA VAL A 51 1.02 2.92 6.68
C VAL A 51 1.96 2.99 7.85
N ASP A 52 3.00 3.79 7.69
CA ASP A 52 4.05 3.90 8.69
C ASP A 52 3.72 4.84 9.84
N ARG A 53 4.30 4.51 11.00
CA ARG A 53 4.31 5.41 12.16
C ARG A 53 5.49 6.38 12.15
N THR A 54 6.54 6.07 11.38
CA THR A 54 7.85 6.74 11.42
C THR A 54 8.28 7.38 10.10
N ASP A 55 7.61 7.01 9.02
CA ASP A 55 7.83 7.39 7.63
C ASP A 55 6.53 8.00 7.08
N PRO A 56 6.55 8.75 5.97
CA PRO A 56 5.35 9.00 5.20
C PRO A 56 4.77 7.68 4.66
N ASP A 57 3.44 7.52 4.70
CA ASP A 57 2.76 6.38 4.03
C ASP A 57 3.26 6.20 2.59
N ASP A 58 3.59 4.96 2.23
CA ASP A 58 4.12 4.61 0.91
C ASP A 58 3.06 3.87 0.06
N LEU A 59 2.84 4.37 -1.15
CA LEU A 59 1.98 3.71 -2.12
C LEU A 59 2.72 2.52 -2.74
N ILE A 60 2.34 1.30 -2.37
CA ILE A 60 2.90 0.07 -2.90
C ILE A 60 2.45 -0.13 -4.36
N VAL A 61 1.13 -0.11 -4.59
CA VAL A 61 0.58 -0.33 -5.94
C VAL A 61 -0.82 0.27 -6.07
N GLU A 62 -1.09 0.88 -7.23
CA GLU A 62 -2.44 1.25 -7.68
C GLU A 62 -2.89 0.30 -8.80
N GLY A 63 -4.17 -0.09 -8.80
CA GLY A 63 -4.75 -0.87 -9.88
C GLY A 63 -6.19 -0.51 -10.20
N SER A 64 -6.87 -1.41 -10.90
CA SER A 64 -8.19 -1.17 -11.48
C SER A 64 -9.07 -2.42 -11.40
N LEU A 65 -10.38 -2.20 -11.51
CA LEU A 65 -11.36 -3.27 -11.66
C LEU A 65 -11.33 -3.85 -13.07
N ASP A 66 -11.63 -5.14 -13.19
CA ASP A 66 -12.02 -5.74 -14.45
C ASP A 66 -13.51 -5.49 -14.77
N GLU A 67 -14.01 -6.10 -15.84
CA GLU A 67 -15.41 -5.96 -16.29
C GLU A 67 -16.45 -6.54 -15.32
N ASN A 68 -16.04 -7.44 -14.42
CA ASN A 68 -16.88 -8.07 -13.41
C ASN A 68 -16.79 -7.36 -12.05
N GLY A 69 -15.96 -6.32 -11.94
CA GLY A 69 -15.68 -5.63 -10.70
C GLY A 69 -14.66 -6.36 -9.81
N GLU A 70 -13.93 -7.33 -10.35
CA GLU A 70 -12.86 -8.02 -9.64
C GLU A 70 -11.57 -7.18 -9.66
N PHE A 71 -10.80 -7.27 -8.59
CA PHE A 71 -9.43 -6.73 -8.53
C PHE A 71 -8.46 -7.73 -7.91
N PHE A 72 -7.20 -7.59 -8.30
CA PHE A 72 -6.06 -8.27 -7.70
C PHE A 72 -4.88 -7.31 -7.67
N LEU A 73 -4.38 -6.99 -6.48
CA LEU A 73 -3.20 -6.17 -6.26
C LEU A 73 -2.13 -7.01 -5.54
N GLN A 74 -0.88 -6.80 -5.91
CA GLN A 74 0.26 -7.32 -5.19
C GLN A 74 1.46 -6.37 -5.33
N GLY A 75 2.31 -6.36 -4.32
CA GLY A 75 3.55 -5.60 -4.33
C GLY A 75 4.44 -5.97 -3.15
N SER A 76 5.55 -5.26 -3.01
CA SER A 76 6.53 -5.48 -1.96
C SER A 76 7.25 -4.20 -1.60
N GLU A 77 7.58 -4.06 -0.32
CA GLU A 77 8.40 -2.97 0.20
C GLU A 77 9.61 -3.50 0.98
N THR A 78 10.65 -2.68 1.13
CA THR A 78 11.87 -3.05 1.87
C THR A 78 12.06 -2.13 3.05
N GLU A 79 11.80 -2.65 4.25
CA GLU A 79 11.74 -1.87 5.47
C GLU A 79 12.44 -2.54 6.65
N PHE A 80 12.74 -1.76 7.69
CA PHE A 80 13.26 -2.30 8.95
C PHE A 80 12.17 -2.89 9.83
N SER A 81 10.95 -2.37 9.74
CA SER A 81 9.72 -2.81 10.41
C SER A 81 8.98 -3.88 9.60
N THR A 82 7.91 -4.42 10.19
CA THR A 82 6.89 -5.12 9.42
C THR A 82 6.00 -4.08 8.75
N ILE A 83 5.71 -4.28 7.46
CA ILE A 83 4.80 -3.41 6.71
C ILE A 83 3.40 -3.43 7.36
N ASP A 84 2.68 -2.32 7.29
CA ASP A 84 1.32 -2.13 7.85
C ASP A 84 0.32 -1.95 6.68
N PRO A 85 -0.08 -3.04 5.98
CA PRO A 85 -0.76 -2.93 4.69
C PRO A 85 -2.24 -2.50 4.78
N GLU A 86 -2.61 -1.50 4.00
CA GLU A 86 -3.97 -0.94 3.92
C GLU A 86 -4.50 -0.96 2.47
N LEU A 87 -5.70 -1.50 2.26
CA LEU A 87 -6.44 -1.35 1.01
C LEU A 87 -7.30 -0.08 1.05
N ARG A 88 -6.96 0.91 0.21
CA ARG A 88 -7.70 2.16 0.03
C ARG A 88 -8.52 2.14 -1.26
N ILE A 89 -9.83 2.39 -1.14
CA ILE A 89 -10.74 2.50 -2.29
C ILE A 89 -11.33 3.90 -2.32
N ILE A 90 -10.93 4.69 -3.33
CA ILE A 90 -11.36 6.09 -3.49
C ILE A 90 -12.46 6.15 -4.54
N HIS A 91 -13.64 6.65 -4.19
CA HIS A 91 -14.84 6.59 -5.03
C HIS A 91 -15.83 7.75 -4.81
N LYS A 92 -16.86 7.79 -5.67
CA LYS A 92 -18.05 8.67 -5.53
C LYS A 92 -19.38 7.92 -5.55
N CYS A 93 -19.37 6.60 -5.30
CA CYS A 93 -20.59 5.79 -5.26
C CYS A 93 -21.66 6.39 -4.32
N GLY A 94 -22.83 6.76 -4.86
CA GLY A 94 -23.93 7.35 -4.09
C GLY A 94 -23.79 8.85 -3.81
N ASP A 95 -22.72 9.48 -4.28
CA ASP A 95 -22.39 10.89 -4.11
C ASP A 95 -22.07 11.54 -5.47
N GLU A 96 -22.80 11.12 -6.51
CA GLU A 96 -22.62 11.66 -7.85
C GLU A 96 -22.94 13.17 -7.88
N GLY A 97 -21.96 13.98 -8.29
CA GLY A 97 -22.08 15.45 -8.33
C GLY A 97 -21.60 16.17 -7.06
N VAL A 98 -21.13 15.44 -6.05
CA VAL A 98 -20.38 16.01 -4.92
C VAL A 98 -18.91 16.19 -5.34
N GLU A 99 -18.28 17.27 -4.90
CA GLU A 99 -16.88 17.59 -5.26
C GLU A 99 -15.91 16.58 -4.63
N CYS A 100 -16.15 16.22 -3.38
CA CYS A 100 -15.30 15.34 -2.57
C CYS A 100 -15.37 13.87 -2.99
N PHE A 101 -14.33 13.12 -2.66
CA PHE A 101 -14.30 11.66 -2.78
C PHE A 101 -14.43 11.02 -1.41
N ARG A 102 -15.04 9.83 -1.37
CA ARG A 102 -15.04 8.94 -0.22
C ARG A 102 -13.90 7.95 -0.35
N GLN A 103 -13.28 7.62 0.77
CA GLN A 103 -12.20 6.65 0.85
C GLN A 103 -12.60 5.55 1.84
N THR A 104 -12.89 4.37 1.31
CA THR A 104 -13.08 3.16 2.11
C THR A 104 -11.72 2.55 2.42
N ILE A 105 -11.46 2.31 3.72
CA ILE A 105 -10.21 1.77 4.24
C ILE A 105 -10.45 0.37 4.82
N ILE A 106 -9.63 -0.59 4.40
CA ILE A 106 -9.63 -1.96 4.91
C ILE A 106 -8.19 -2.35 5.31
N ASP A 107 -7.99 -2.55 6.61
CA ASP A 107 -6.74 -3.07 7.16
C ASP A 107 -6.55 -4.53 6.73
N ILE A 108 -5.37 -4.86 6.21
CA ILE A 108 -5.03 -6.23 5.84
C ILE A 108 -4.23 -6.85 7.00
N PRO A 109 -4.65 -8.01 7.56
CA PRO A 109 -3.94 -8.58 8.71
C PRO A 109 -2.49 -8.97 8.38
N ASP A 110 -1.57 -8.73 9.32
CA ASP A 110 -0.14 -9.07 9.20
C ASP A 110 0.10 -10.55 8.85
N ASP A 111 -0.84 -11.41 9.25
CA ASP A 111 -0.88 -12.83 8.88
C ASP A 111 -1.00 -13.07 7.36
N TYR A 112 -1.10 -12.03 6.53
CA TYR A 112 -1.03 -12.09 5.07
C TYR A 112 0.27 -11.52 4.48
N ILE A 113 1.15 -10.93 5.30
CA ILE A 113 2.48 -10.47 4.88
C ILE A 113 3.43 -11.65 4.73
N THR A 114 4.28 -11.60 3.71
CA THR A 114 5.26 -12.64 3.39
C THR A 114 6.65 -12.07 3.22
N ASP A 115 7.67 -12.81 3.65
CA ASP A 115 9.06 -12.44 3.39
C ASP A 115 9.42 -12.60 1.90
N GLY A 116 10.10 -11.62 1.33
CA GLY A 116 10.58 -11.59 -0.05
C GLY A 116 9.70 -10.76 -1.00
N GLU A 117 10.16 -10.61 -2.24
CA GLU A 117 9.53 -9.75 -3.27
C GLU A 117 8.15 -10.24 -3.76
N SER A 118 7.85 -11.54 -3.62
CA SER A 118 6.64 -12.14 -4.21
C SER A 118 5.77 -12.78 -3.14
N PRO A 119 4.48 -12.42 -3.07
CA PRO A 119 3.60 -12.94 -2.04
C PRO A 119 3.22 -14.40 -2.29
N ILE A 120 3.24 -15.20 -1.22
CA ILE A 120 2.87 -16.62 -1.24
C ILE A 120 1.47 -16.91 -0.67
N LYS A 121 0.79 -15.87 -0.18
CA LYS A 121 -0.60 -15.91 0.29
C LYS A 121 -1.30 -14.62 -0.15
N THR A 122 -2.62 -14.69 -0.27
CA THR A 122 -3.45 -13.58 -0.75
C THR A 122 -4.59 -13.35 0.21
N PHE A 123 -4.74 -12.11 0.66
CA PHE A 123 -5.90 -11.69 1.44
C PHE A 123 -7.12 -11.57 0.52
N ASP A 124 -8.23 -12.18 0.92
CA ASP A 124 -9.50 -12.09 0.20
C ASP A 124 -10.40 -11.11 0.95
N ALA A 125 -10.52 -9.89 0.41
CA ALA A 125 -11.37 -8.85 0.96
C ALA A 125 -12.87 -9.10 0.71
N GLY A 126 -13.21 -10.15 -0.05
CA GLY A 126 -14.58 -10.53 -0.36
C GLY A 126 -15.29 -9.52 -1.26
N ASN A 127 -16.60 -9.39 -1.04
CA ASN A 127 -17.46 -8.48 -1.80
C ASN A 127 -17.66 -7.17 -1.03
N ILE A 128 -17.17 -6.08 -1.59
CA ILE A 128 -17.23 -4.74 -1.00
C ILE A 128 -18.31 -3.95 -1.76
N ASN A 129 -19.35 -3.52 -1.05
CA ASN A 129 -20.35 -2.61 -1.61
C ASN A 129 -20.12 -1.20 -1.08
N LEU A 130 -19.73 -0.29 -1.97
CA LEU A 130 -19.34 1.10 -1.66
C LEU A 130 -20.50 2.00 -1.21
N ARG A 131 -21.75 1.50 -1.25
CA ARG A 131 -22.89 2.17 -0.62
C ARG A 131 -22.91 1.98 0.90
N VAL A 132 -22.27 0.93 1.41
CA VAL A 132 -22.07 0.79 2.85
C VAL A 132 -21.05 1.83 3.29
N ILE A 133 -21.37 2.59 4.34
CA ILE A 133 -20.45 3.56 4.96
C ILE A 133 -19.86 2.87 6.19
N PRO A 134 -18.64 2.29 6.11
CA PRO A 134 -17.98 1.73 7.29
C PRO A 134 -17.46 2.84 8.21
N ASN A 135 -17.22 2.51 9.48
CA ASN A 135 -16.64 3.46 10.45
C ASN A 135 -15.21 3.91 10.07
N THR A 136 -14.52 3.14 9.23
CA THR A 136 -13.18 3.43 8.71
C THR A 136 -13.20 4.32 7.47
N GLU A 137 -14.38 4.67 6.97
CA GLU A 137 -14.48 5.53 5.80
C GLU A 137 -14.13 6.98 6.15
N THR A 138 -13.30 7.58 5.33
CA THR A 138 -12.99 9.01 5.38
C THR A 138 -13.55 9.70 4.14
N SER A 139 -13.80 11.00 4.25
CA SER A 139 -14.19 11.85 3.13
C SER A 139 -13.13 12.90 2.93
N GLU A 140 -12.51 12.92 1.76
CA GLU A 140 -11.50 13.91 1.40
C GLU A 140 -12.01 14.79 0.26
N CYS A 141 -12.07 16.09 0.57
CA CYS A 141 -12.40 17.13 -0.39
C CYS A 141 -11.10 17.71 -0.92
N TYR A 142 -10.58 17.15 -2.01
CA TYR A 142 -9.61 17.87 -2.81
C TYR A 142 -10.35 18.97 -3.57
N TRP A 143 -9.93 20.23 -3.37
CA TRP A 143 -10.20 21.26 -4.36
C TRP A 143 -9.51 20.79 -5.64
N SER A 144 -10.29 20.57 -6.69
CA SER A 144 -9.72 20.27 -8.00
C SER A 144 -8.96 21.50 -8.48
N ASP A 145 -7.63 21.47 -8.41
CA ASP A 145 -6.77 22.32 -9.24
C ASP A 145 -6.63 21.70 -10.64
#